data_AF-B8C031-F1
#
_entry.id   AF-B8C031-F1
#
_cell.length_a   1.000
_cell.length_b   1.000
_cell.length_c   1.000
_cell.angle_alpha   90.00
_cell.angle_beta   90.00
_cell.angle_gamma   90.00
#
_symmetry.space_group_name_H-M   'P 1'
#
loop_
_entity.id
_entity.type
_entity.pdbx_description
1 polymer ?
#
loop_
_entity_poly.entity_id
_entity_poly.type
_entity_poly.pdbx_seq_one_letter_code
_entity_poly.pdbx_strand_id
1 'polypeptide(L)'
;MGIGDIILTVGKAETNKFQAENDSHRERGESYYTRVKNDVGSKEQIVVVWIKLVSDHQEFITDLKLGSTHPKHDHFFFGDKEDYQVIVHPKMRGMGANDPSLCLWCKKDSIKPRHIADLKISYTRGAQVDLVRNNYEMLPLCLSRFGLAYANIWVLWTSSKVMRLTDSDHIEKELKDYTAMLKTSPDDPVLIKMVNTANRRLRDAQLQEEDHGKDIPGDDLVYIKHFLALKSAELDKLCSIYRSSIDLDRDGRISIEDYTSFLSEPLTMAPFIRQIFVLSLPTDNQLGAAYSNSNAKPILEVGATLKATAIFCMLCPSELLKCIFAWHDTKGYGVINNSDFLHLLGIFHPRHNDDVVVRALKEVDIPEDGTMTFSTFEGLTKKLPYLMYSAFRVQEKMRQKFMGVRWWRRKLALYAKANKQLLHDERQTKEAETLEMKERYEFARELKIGDLDGFVVGETKRQRRKTVRR
;
A
#
# COMPACT_ATOMS: atom_id res chain seq x y z
N MET A 1 -16.54 -3.34 -7.94
CA MET A 1 -17.26 -2.75 -6.79
C MET A 1 -17.49 -1.28 -7.09
N GLY A 2 -18.60 -0.71 -6.62
CA GLY A 2 -18.95 0.70 -6.79
C GLY A 2 -19.44 1.28 -5.46
N ILE A 3 -19.52 2.61 -5.37
CA ILE A 3 -20.11 3.28 -4.20
C ILE A 3 -21.63 3.07 -4.24
N GLY A 4 -22.16 2.41 -3.21
CA GLY A 4 -23.59 2.19 -3.04
C GLY A 4 -24.26 3.17 -2.09
N ASP A 5 -23.51 3.75 -1.16
CA ASP A 5 -24.05 4.70 -0.17
C ASP A 5 -22.99 5.70 0.30
N ILE A 6 -23.45 6.90 0.69
CA ILE A 6 -22.61 7.98 1.20
C ILE A 6 -23.27 8.57 2.44
N ILE A 7 -22.50 8.77 3.51
CA ILE A 7 -22.98 9.42 4.74
C ILE A 7 -21.99 10.48 5.21
N LEU A 8 -22.49 11.41 6.02
CA LEU A 8 -21.73 12.53 6.55
C LEU A 8 -21.79 12.49 8.08
N THR A 9 -20.63 12.65 8.74
CA THR A 9 -20.57 12.86 10.19
C THR A 9 -20.03 14.25 10.51
N VAL A 10 -20.55 14.90 11.54
CA VAL A 10 -20.20 16.29 11.88
C VAL A 10 -19.66 16.44 13.30
N GLY A 11 -18.39 16.83 13.41
CA GLY A 11 -17.69 17.03 14.68
C GLY A 11 -16.94 15.77 15.16
N LYS A 12 -15.95 15.97 16.04
CA LYS A 12 -15.06 14.90 16.52
C LYS A 12 -15.80 13.81 17.29
N ALA A 13 -16.72 14.18 18.19
CA ALA A 13 -17.43 13.22 19.03
C ALA A 13 -18.29 12.26 18.21
N GLU A 14 -19.07 12.78 17.26
CA GLU A 14 -19.92 11.98 16.38
C GLU A 14 -19.09 11.12 15.43
N THR A 15 -18.06 11.69 14.82
CA THR A 15 -17.14 10.97 13.91
C THR A 15 -16.45 9.80 14.62
N ASN A 16 -15.96 10.00 15.84
CA ASN A 16 -15.30 8.94 16.60
C ASN A 16 -16.27 7.84 17.04
N LYS A 17 -17.49 8.23 17.45
CA LYS A 17 -18.54 7.25 17.80
C LYS A 17 -18.91 6.40 16.60
N PHE A 18 -19.16 7.04 15.45
CA PHE A 18 -19.46 6.35 14.21
C PHE A 18 -18.32 5.43 13.78
N GLN A 19 -17.06 5.90 13.89
CA GLN A 19 -15.88 5.09 13.56
C GLN A 19 -15.80 3.83 14.43
N ALA A 20 -16.00 3.94 15.75
CA ALA A 20 -15.96 2.78 16.64
C ALA A 20 -17.06 1.75 16.33
N GLU A 21 -18.28 2.22 16.04
CA GLU A 21 -19.39 1.35 15.61
C GLU A 21 -19.06 0.67 14.27
N ASN A 22 -18.53 1.43 13.31
CA ASN A 22 -18.17 0.97 11.99
C ASN A 22 -17.00 -0.04 11.98
N ASP A 23 -16.01 0.17 12.85
CA ASP A 23 -14.89 -0.77 13.05
C ASP A 23 -15.41 -2.07 13.68
N SER A 24 -16.38 -2.01 14.59
CA SER A 24 -17.05 -3.19 15.14
C SER A 24 -17.84 -3.98 14.08
N HIS A 25 -18.54 -3.30 13.16
CA HIS A 25 -19.17 -3.94 12.00
C HIS A 25 -18.12 -4.64 11.11
N ARG A 26 -16.98 -3.98 10.87
CA ARG A 26 -15.89 -4.52 10.07
C ARG A 26 -15.28 -5.78 10.71
N GLU A 27 -15.05 -5.78 12.03
CA GLU A 27 -14.54 -6.93 12.77
C GLU A 27 -15.48 -8.15 12.73
N ARG A 28 -16.79 -7.92 12.67
CA ARG A 28 -17.80 -8.97 12.50
C ARG A 28 -17.98 -9.43 11.05
N GLY A 29 -17.26 -8.85 10.09
CA GLY A 29 -17.41 -9.13 8.65
C GLY A 29 -18.72 -8.60 8.05
N GLU A 30 -19.37 -7.66 8.72
CA GLU A 30 -20.59 -7.01 8.25
C GLU A 30 -20.24 -5.84 7.29
N SER A 31 -21.25 -5.33 6.59
CA SER A 31 -21.05 -4.20 5.68
C SER A 31 -20.64 -2.94 6.45
N TYR A 32 -19.55 -2.29 6.04
CA TYR A 32 -18.98 -1.12 6.70
C TYR A 32 -18.73 0.02 5.71
N TYR A 33 -18.53 1.22 6.24
CA TYR A 33 -18.18 2.42 5.50
C TYR A 33 -16.67 2.68 5.56
N THR A 34 -16.12 3.20 4.48
CA THR A 34 -14.72 3.65 4.40
C THR A 34 -14.68 5.16 4.47
N ARG A 35 -13.77 5.69 5.28
CA ARG A 35 -13.57 7.13 5.43
C ARG A 35 -12.87 7.72 4.20
N VAL A 36 -13.39 8.82 3.66
CA VAL A 36 -12.67 9.60 2.64
C VAL A 36 -11.51 10.33 3.32
N LYS A 37 -10.30 10.23 2.74
CA LYS A 37 -9.02 10.63 3.35
C LYS A 37 -9.02 12.05 3.94
N ASN A 38 -9.60 13.00 3.22
CA ASN A 38 -9.67 14.40 3.64
C ASN A 38 -11.11 14.72 4.07
N ASP A 39 -11.29 15.49 5.14
CA ASP A 39 -12.61 15.98 5.54
C ASP A 39 -13.04 17.16 4.66
N VAL A 40 -14.29 17.59 4.75
CA VAL A 40 -14.85 18.78 4.07
C VAL A 40 -15.19 19.92 5.04
N GLY A 41 -14.76 19.79 6.30
CA GLY A 41 -15.12 20.72 7.37
C GLY A 41 -14.42 22.06 7.26
N SER A 42 -14.81 23.00 8.12
CA SER A 42 -14.09 24.25 8.34
C SER A 42 -13.06 24.09 9.46
N LYS A 43 -12.27 25.13 9.75
CA LYS A 43 -11.35 25.13 10.91
C LYS A 43 -12.06 24.91 12.25
N GLU A 44 -13.34 25.28 12.32
CA GLU A 44 -14.14 25.23 13.55
C GLU A 44 -14.93 23.93 13.69
N GLN A 45 -15.25 23.28 12.56
CA GLN A 45 -16.11 22.11 12.55
C GLN A 45 -15.67 21.10 11.48
N ILE A 46 -15.25 19.92 11.94
CA ILE A 46 -14.91 18.80 11.04
C ILE A 46 -16.18 18.22 10.43
N VAL A 47 -16.13 17.89 9.15
CA VAL A 47 -17.22 17.20 8.45
C VAL A 47 -16.61 16.08 7.63
N VAL A 48 -16.85 14.83 7.99
CA VAL A 48 -16.22 13.68 7.34
C VAL A 48 -17.21 13.00 6.40
N VAL A 49 -16.74 12.68 5.19
CA VAL A 49 -17.50 11.89 4.21
C VAL A 49 -17.10 10.43 4.35
N TRP A 50 -18.09 9.56 4.40
CA TRP A 50 -17.91 8.11 4.44
C TRP A 50 -18.65 7.47 3.27
N ILE A 51 -18.06 6.43 2.70
CA ILE A 51 -18.57 5.75 1.51
C ILE A 51 -18.71 4.26 1.78
N LYS A 52 -19.80 3.65 1.32
CA LYS A 52 -20.00 2.19 1.38
C LYS A 52 -19.80 1.60 0.01
N LEU A 53 -18.86 0.66 -0.11
CA LEU A 53 -18.67 -0.09 -1.34
C LEU A 53 -19.63 -1.27 -1.38
N VAL A 54 -20.23 -1.49 -2.54
CA VAL A 54 -21.14 -2.61 -2.81
C VAL A 54 -20.72 -3.32 -4.09
N SER A 55 -21.16 -4.57 -4.21
CA SER A 55 -20.90 -5.39 -5.41
C SER A 55 -22.12 -5.47 -6.33
N ASP A 56 -23.33 -5.23 -5.81
CA ASP A 56 -24.55 -5.22 -6.61
C ASP A 56 -24.62 -3.96 -7.48
N HIS A 57 -24.64 -4.16 -8.79
CA HIS A 57 -24.73 -3.09 -9.78
C HIS A 57 -26.00 -2.26 -9.66
N GLN A 58 -27.09 -2.82 -9.13
CA GLN A 58 -28.35 -2.09 -8.94
C GLN A 58 -28.26 -1.05 -7.82
N GLU A 59 -27.32 -1.22 -6.89
CA GLU A 59 -27.14 -0.32 -5.76
C GLU A 59 -26.17 0.83 -6.05
N PHE A 60 -25.49 0.82 -7.19
CA PHE A 60 -24.46 1.79 -7.52
C PHE A 60 -25.01 3.20 -7.70
N ILE A 61 -24.30 4.17 -7.11
CA ILE A 61 -24.54 5.58 -7.39
C ILE A 61 -24.00 5.89 -8.79
N THR A 62 -24.90 6.33 -9.66
CA THR A 62 -24.66 6.62 -11.08
C THR A 62 -24.61 8.11 -11.41
N ASP A 63 -25.00 8.95 -10.45
CA ASP A 63 -24.85 10.39 -10.54
C ASP A 63 -24.70 11.02 -9.15
N LEU A 64 -23.94 12.11 -9.05
CA LEU A 64 -23.70 12.84 -7.80
C LEU A 64 -23.61 14.34 -8.08
N LYS A 65 -24.46 15.13 -7.42
CA LYS A 65 -24.49 16.59 -7.51
C LYS A 65 -24.35 17.23 -6.14
N LEU A 66 -23.73 18.42 -6.11
CA LEU A 66 -23.67 19.26 -4.92
C LEU A 66 -24.81 20.27 -4.96
N GLY A 67 -25.48 20.47 -3.83
CA GLY A 67 -26.54 21.45 -3.71
C GLY A 67 -26.56 22.12 -2.34
N SER A 68 -27.34 23.19 -2.23
CA SER A 68 -27.67 23.81 -0.95
C SER A 68 -29.03 23.32 -0.44
N THR A 69 -29.18 23.24 0.87
CA THR A 69 -30.45 23.00 1.56
C THR A 69 -31.35 24.25 1.59
N HIS A 70 -30.82 25.42 1.25
CA HIS A 70 -31.55 26.69 1.28
C HIS A 70 -32.29 26.99 -0.03
N PRO A 71 -33.63 27.10 -0.02
CA PRO A 71 -34.41 27.32 -1.24
C PRO A 71 -34.06 28.60 -2.02
N LYS A 72 -33.45 29.60 -1.36
CA LYS A 72 -33.05 30.88 -1.96
C LYS A 72 -31.59 30.94 -2.42
N HIS A 73 -30.83 29.85 -2.24
CA HIS A 73 -29.43 29.80 -2.62
C HIS A 73 -29.28 29.52 -4.11
N ASP A 74 -28.28 30.13 -4.77
CA ASP A 74 -28.04 30.01 -6.21
C ASP A 74 -27.81 28.56 -6.68
N HIS A 75 -27.36 27.70 -5.76
CA HIS A 75 -27.09 26.28 -6.00
C HIS A 75 -28.11 25.37 -5.30
N PHE A 76 -29.31 25.86 -5.05
CA PHE A 76 -30.41 25.03 -4.62
C PHE A 76 -30.89 24.14 -5.77
N PHE A 77 -31.01 22.83 -5.51
CA PHE A 77 -31.41 21.85 -6.52
C PHE A 77 -32.59 21.03 -6.01
N PHE A 78 -33.68 20.97 -6.79
CA PHE A 78 -34.86 20.15 -6.49
C PHE A 78 -34.69 18.76 -7.15
N GLY A 79 -33.86 17.91 -6.55
CA GLY A 79 -33.53 16.59 -7.11
C GLY A 79 -34.66 15.56 -7.04
N ASP A 80 -35.65 15.75 -6.16
CA ASP A 80 -36.75 14.80 -5.95
C ASP A 80 -37.58 14.55 -7.22
N LYS A 81 -37.65 15.53 -8.13
CA LYS A 81 -38.37 15.40 -9.41
C LYS A 81 -37.60 14.61 -10.47
N GLU A 82 -36.30 14.39 -10.25
CA GLU A 82 -35.39 13.71 -11.18
C GLU A 82 -34.85 12.39 -10.60
N ASP A 83 -35.55 11.81 -9.60
CA ASP A 83 -35.17 10.59 -8.88
C ASP A 83 -33.83 10.65 -8.15
N TYR A 84 -33.40 11.85 -7.72
CA TYR A 84 -32.26 11.96 -6.83
C TYR A 84 -32.69 11.78 -5.38
N GLN A 85 -31.86 11.09 -4.60
CA GLN A 85 -31.96 11.00 -3.16
C GLN A 85 -31.03 12.04 -2.53
N VAL A 86 -31.54 12.76 -1.53
CA VAL A 86 -30.76 13.75 -0.79
C VAL A 86 -30.03 13.11 0.38
N ILE A 87 -28.75 13.43 0.49
CA ILE A 87 -27.87 13.06 1.60
C ILE A 87 -27.48 14.36 2.29
N VAL A 88 -27.98 14.54 3.50
CA VAL A 88 -27.78 15.76 4.30
C VAL A 88 -27.71 15.41 5.78
N HIS A 89 -26.70 15.96 6.46
CA HIS A 89 -26.61 15.89 7.90
C HIS A 89 -27.46 17.00 8.56
N PRO A 90 -28.16 16.78 9.69
CA PRO A 90 -29.00 17.80 10.34
C PRO A 90 -28.28 19.13 10.61
N LYS A 91 -26.99 19.10 10.98
CA LYS A 91 -26.16 20.30 11.19
C LYS A 91 -25.76 21.05 9.91
N MET A 92 -26.07 20.50 8.74
CA MET A 92 -25.73 21.06 7.42
C MET A 92 -26.97 21.64 6.71
N ARG A 93 -28.05 21.89 7.46
CA ARG A 93 -29.31 22.46 6.94
C ARG A 93 -29.32 23.99 6.92
N GLY A 94 -28.24 24.65 7.36
CA GLY A 94 -28.09 26.10 7.29
C GLY A 94 -29.10 26.91 8.11
N MET A 95 -29.40 26.60 9.38
CA MET A 95 -30.48 27.36 10.06
C MET A 95 -30.15 28.85 10.33
N GLY A 96 -28.86 29.21 10.37
CA GLY A 96 -28.36 30.59 10.45
C GLY A 96 -27.66 31.09 9.18
N ALA A 97 -27.47 32.41 9.08
CA ALA A 97 -26.89 33.08 7.89
C ALA A 97 -25.45 32.64 7.54
N ASN A 98 -24.72 32.07 8.50
CA ASN A 98 -23.33 31.61 8.35
C ASN A 98 -23.20 30.09 8.53
N ASP A 99 -24.31 29.36 8.68
CA ASP A 99 -24.28 27.93 8.91
C ASP A 99 -24.04 27.19 7.58
N PRO A 100 -23.28 26.08 7.59
CA PRO A 100 -23.05 25.32 6.38
C PRO A 100 -24.38 24.72 5.87
N SER A 101 -24.58 24.79 4.56
CA SER A 101 -25.84 24.40 3.91
C SER A 101 -25.69 23.27 2.88
N LEU A 102 -24.55 22.57 2.86
CA LEU A 102 -24.26 21.53 1.87
C LEU A 102 -25.22 20.33 1.98
N CYS A 103 -25.75 19.90 0.84
CA CYS A 103 -26.32 18.58 0.63
C CYS A 103 -25.74 17.92 -0.62
N LEU A 104 -25.70 16.59 -0.61
CA LEU A 104 -25.33 15.79 -1.77
C LEU A 104 -26.59 15.16 -2.35
N TRP A 105 -26.73 15.21 -3.67
CA TRP A 105 -27.82 14.58 -4.38
C TRP A 105 -27.27 13.40 -5.17
N CYS A 106 -27.68 12.18 -4.84
CA CYS A 106 -27.22 10.98 -5.52
C CYS A 106 -28.37 10.35 -6.33
N LYS A 107 -28.05 9.76 -7.48
CA LYS A 107 -29.02 9.00 -8.28
C LYS A 107 -28.51 7.59 -8.54
N LYS A 108 -29.37 6.60 -8.35
CA LYS A 108 -29.10 5.19 -8.68
C LYS A 108 -29.96 4.83 -9.89
N ASP A 109 -29.30 4.56 -11.01
CA ASP A 109 -29.97 4.26 -12.28
C ASP A 109 -29.38 2.98 -12.87
N SER A 110 -30.13 1.89 -12.77
CA SER A 110 -29.69 0.56 -13.24
C SER A 110 -29.39 0.51 -14.74
N ILE A 111 -29.87 1.48 -15.52
CA ILE A 111 -29.68 1.53 -16.98
C ILE A 111 -28.37 2.24 -17.33
N LYS A 112 -27.92 3.18 -16.50
CA LYS A 112 -26.69 3.92 -16.77
C LYS A 112 -25.47 2.99 -16.66
N PRO A 113 -24.63 2.90 -17.70
CA PRO A 113 -23.45 2.05 -17.64
C PRO A 113 -22.39 2.63 -16.69
N ARG A 114 -22.43 3.94 -16.41
CA ARG A 114 -21.43 4.66 -15.61
C ARG A 114 -21.87 4.74 -14.14
N HIS A 115 -20.95 4.43 -13.23
CA HIS A 115 -21.13 4.56 -11.80
C HIS A 115 -19.88 5.12 -11.11
N ILE A 116 -20.04 5.55 -9.86
CA ILE A 116 -18.96 6.07 -9.04
C ILE A 116 -18.17 4.90 -8.44
N ALA A 117 -16.88 4.87 -8.72
CA ALA A 117 -15.93 3.90 -8.17
C ALA A 117 -15.24 4.42 -6.90
N ASP A 118 -14.92 5.72 -6.85
CA ASP A 118 -14.24 6.33 -5.71
C ASP A 118 -14.55 7.84 -5.59
N LEU A 119 -14.37 8.39 -4.39
CA LEU A 119 -14.59 9.80 -4.06
C LEU A 119 -13.39 10.36 -3.29
N LYS A 120 -12.87 11.51 -3.72
CA LYS A 120 -11.74 12.21 -3.08
C LYS A 120 -12.05 13.69 -2.86
N ILE A 121 -11.33 14.31 -1.94
CA ILE A 121 -11.44 15.74 -1.61
C ILE A 121 -10.07 16.40 -1.71
N SER A 122 -9.99 17.57 -2.33
CA SER A 122 -8.75 18.32 -2.52
C SER A 122 -8.83 19.74 -1.99
N TYR A 123 -7.75 20.22 -1.38
CA TYR A 123 -7.60 21.60 -0.89
C TYR A 123 -6.58 22.42 -1.68
N THR A 124 -5.64 21.76 -2.36
CA THR A 124 -4.51 22.42 -3.00
C THR A 124 -4.52 22.18 -4.50
N ARG A 125 -3.94 23.12 -5.26
CA ARG A 125 -3.80 22.98 -6.71
C ARG A 125 -2.97 21.76 -7.11
N GLY A 126 -1.94 21.40 -6.32
CA GLY A 126 -1.15 20.19 -6.54
C GLY A 126 -2.02 18.93 -6.51
N ALA A 127 -2.81 18.76 -5.45
CA ALA A 127 -3.72 17.62 -5.32
C ALA A 127 -4.77 17.57 -6.44
N GLN A 128 -5.24 18.72 -6.92
CA GLN A 128 -6.17 18.77 -8.06
C GLN A 128 -5.51 18.27 -9.35
N VAL A 129 -4.26 18.67 -9.62
CA VAL A 129 -3.51 18.20 -10.80
C VAL A 129 -3.32 16.68 -10.73
N ASP A 130 -3.00 16.13 -9.55
CA ASP A 130 -2.84 14.69 -9.37
C ASP A 130 -4.15 13.93 -9.56
N LEU A 131 -5.27 14.46 -9.07
CA LEU A 131 -6.59 13.85 -9.25
C LEU A 131 -7.05 13.88 -10.72
N VAL A 132 -6.82 14.97 -11.45
CA VAL A 132 -7.07 15.03 -12.90
C VAL A 132 -6.22 13.99 -13.63
N ARG A 133 -4.94 13.84 -13.25
CA ARG A 133 -4.04 12.84 -13.85
C ARG A 133 -4.55 11.41 -13.63
N ASN A 134 -5.21 11.16 -12.50
CA ASN A 134 -5.80 9.88 -12.13
C ASN A 134 -7.25 9.70 -12.62
N ASN A 135 -7.69 10.48 -13.62
CA ASN A 135 -9.02 10.41 -14.24
C ASN A 135 -10.20 10.70 -13.30
N TYR A 136 -9.96 11.42 -12.20
CA TYR A 136 -11.07 11.94 -11.42
C TYR A 136 -11.66 13.17 -12.11
N GLU A 137 -12.99 13.25 -12.09
CA GLU A 137 -13.72 14.43 -12.52
C GLU A 137 -14.10 15.27 -11.31
N MET A 138 -13.78 16.57 -11.37
CA MET A 138 -14.15 17.52 -10.33
C MET A 138 -15.65 17.82 -10.43
N LEU A 139 -16.35 17.80 -9.29
CA LEU A 139 -17.70 18.37 -9.25
C LEU A 139 -17.62 19.89 -9.41
N PRO A 140 -18.54 20.53 -10.16
CA PRO A 140 -18.38 21.89 -10.65
C PRO A 140 -18.49 23.01 -9.58
N LEU A 141 -18.61 22.66 -8.30
CA LEU A 141 -18.83 23.60 -7.20
C LEU A 141 -17.79 23.42 -6.09
N CYS A 142 -17.18 24.52 -5.67
CA CYS A 142 -16.32 24.58 -4.50
C CYS A 142 -17.15 24.60 -3.21
N LEU A 143 -16.69 23.88 -2.20
CA LEU A 143 -17.40 23.71 -0.93
C LEU A 143 -17.53 25.00 -0.12
N SER A 144 -16.67 25.99 -0.38
CA SER A 144 -16.79 27.32 0.24
C SER A 144 -18.09 28.04 -0.10
N ARG A 145 -18.73 27.69 -1.23
CA ARG A 145 -20.05 28.22 -1.60
C ARG A 145 -21.16 27.74 -0.66
N PHE A 146 -20.92 26.70 0.13
CA PHE A 146 -21.89 26.14 1.06
C PHE A 146 -21.51 26.39 2.53
N GLY A 147 -20.63 27.35 2.81
CA GLY A 147 -20.19 27.67 4.18
C GLY A 147 -19.12 26.72 4.74
N LEU A 148 -18.44 25.95 3.89
CA LEU A 148 -17.39 25.01 4.28
C LEU A 148 -15.99 25.52 3.89
N ALA A 149 -14.95 24.71 4.11
CA ALA A 149 -13.60 25.08 3.67
C ALA A 149 -13.49 25.14 2.13
N TYR A 150 -12.43 25.83 1.68
CA TYR A 150 -12.09 25.93 0.26
C TYR A 150 -11.54 24.60 -0.25
N ALA A 151 -12.44 23.71 -0.64
CA ALA A 151 -12.14 22.38 -1.13
C ALA A 151 -13.07 21.98 -2.27
N ASN A 152 -12.64 21.01 -3.07
CA ASN A 152 -13.42 20.44 -4.18
C ASN A 152 -13.58 18.93 -3.99
N ILE A 153 -14.75 18.40 -4.38
CA ILE A 153 -15.03 16.97 -4.42
C ILE A 153 -14.73 16.44 -5.82
N TRP A 154 -14.09 15.27 -5.86
CA TRP A 154 -13.62 14.60 -7.06
C TRP A 154 -14.19 13.20 -7.12
N VAL A 155 -14.67 12.80 -8.29
CA VAL A 155 -15.37 11.53 -8.51
C VAL A 155 -14.62 10.73 -9.57
N LEU A 156 -14.22 9.51 -9.23
CA LEU A 156 -13.73 8.56 -10.22
C LEU A 156 -14.92 7.78 -10.74
N TRP A 157 -15.20 7.93 -12.02
CA TRP A 157 -16.27 7.19 -12.66
C TRP A 157 -15.73 5.98 -13.42
N THR A 158 -16.47 4.89 -13.38
CA THR A 158 -16.18 3.69 -14.17
C THR A 158 -17.44 3.22 -14.88
N SER A 159 -17.29 2.48 -15.98
CA SER A 159 -18.42 1.88 -16.70
C SER A 159 -18.47 0.38 -16.43
N SER A 160 -19.67 -0.20 -16.27
CA SER A 160 -19.91 -1.62 -15.99
C SER A 160 -19.52 -2.59 -17.10
N LYS A 161 -18.76 -2.16 -18.12
CA LYS A 161 -17.76 -3.06 -18.70
C LYS A 161 -16.77 -3.33 -17.60
N VAL A 162 -17.04 -4.40 -16.84
CA VAL A 162 -16.09 -5.21 -16.09
C VAL A 162 -14.72 -4.63 -16.33
N MET A 163 -14.20 -3.88 -15.36
CA MET A 163 -12.75 -3.82 -15.22
C MET A 163 -12.38 -5.29 -15.11
N ARG A 164 -12.11 -5.92 -16.25
CA ARG A 164 -10.98 -6.81 -16.35
C ARG A 164 -9.92 -5.89 -15.78
N LEU A 165 -9.47 -6.19 -14.56
CA LEU A 165 -8.11 -5.87 -14.18
C LEU A 165 -7.32 -6.14 -15.45
N THR A 166 -7.00 -5.08 -16.18
CA THR A 166 -6.36 -5.24 -17.48
C THR A 166 -4.99 -5.69 -17.09
N ASP A 167 -4.85 -7.01 -17.08
CA ASP A 167 -3.66 -7.76 -16.74
C ASP A 167 -2.50 -6.99 -17.38
N SER A 168 -1.52 -6.58 -16.58
CA SER A 168 -0.34 -5.88 -17.07
C SER A 168 0.26 -6.62 -18.29
N ASP A 169 0.14 -7.94 -18.31
CA ASP A 169 0.40 -8.85 -19.44
C ASP A 169 -0.32 -8.49 -20.75
N HIS A 170 -1.61 -8.10 -20.69
CA HIS A 170 -2.40 -7.72 -21.87
C HIS A 170 -1.96 -6.37 -22.43
N ILE A 171 -1.70 -5.40 -21.56
CA ILE A 171 -1.22 -4.07 -21.96
C ILE A 171 0.22 -4.17 -22.50
N GLU A 172 1.05 -5.05 -21.92
CA GLU A 172 2.41 -5.31 -22.40
C GLU A 172 2.40 -5.95 -23.80
N LYS A 173 1.39 -6.80 -24.10
CA LYS A 173 1.19 -7.36 -25.44
C LYS A 173 0.78 -6.28 -26.46
N GLU A 174 -0.20 -5.44 -26.13
CA GLU A 174 -0.58 -4.29 -26.97
C GLU A 174 0.63 -3.38 -27.24
N LEU A 175 1.45 -3.13 -26.23
CA LEU A 175 2.64 -2.30 -26.34
C LEU A 175 3.67 -2.89 -27.31
N LYS A 176 3.88 -4.21 -27.27
CA LYS A 176 4.77 -4.92 -28.21
C LYS A 176 4.26 -4.79 -29.65
N ASP A 177 2.95 -4.93 -29.84
CA ASP A 177 2.33 -4.84 -31.17
C ASP A 177 2.43 -3.42 -31.73
N TYR A 178 2.14 -2.38 -30.94
CA TYR A 178 2.30 -0.98 -31.36
C TYR A 178 3.76 -0.60 -31.62
N THR A 179 4.70 -1.10 -30.82
CA THR A 179 6.13 -0.87 -31.02
C THR A 179 6.64 -1.56 -32.29
N ALA A 180 6.11 -2.73 -32.63
CA ALA A 180 6.44 -3.42 -33.88
C ALA A 180 5.89 -2.67 -35.11
N MET A 181 4.68 -2.12 -35.01
CA MET A 181 4.10 -1.27 -36.06
C MET A 181 4.86 0.04 -36.22
N LEU A 182 5.27 0.68 -35.12
CA LEU A 182 6.05 1.91 -35.14
C LEU A 182 7.46 1.73 -35.76
N LYS A 183 8.07 0.55 -35.61
CA LYS A 183 9.32 0.22 -36.34
C LYS A 183 9.16 0.21 -37.85
N THR A 184 7.95 -0.09 -38.33
CA THR A 184 7.63 -0.14 -39.77
C THR A 184 7.21 1.23 -40.30
N SER A 185 6.74 2.12 -39.43
CA SER A 185 6.31 3.49 -39.78
C SER A 185 6.68 4.47 -38.65
N PRO A 186 7.93 4.95 -38.62
CA PRO A 186 8.50 5.67 -37.46
C PRO A 186 7.86 7.02 -37.17
N ASP A 187 7.38 7.70 -38.21
CA ASP A 187 6.87 9.07 -38.13
C ASP A 187 5.34 9.14 -38.05
N ASP A 188 4.65 8.02 -37.85
CA ASP A 188 3.20 8.01 -37.73
C ASP A 188 2.77 8.63 -36.38
N PRO A 189 2.14 9.83 -36.39
CA PRO A 189 1.77 10.53 -35.16
C PRO A 189 0.71 9.79 -34.36
N VAL A 190 -0.09 8.93 -35.01
CA VAL A 190 -1.12 8.11 -34.36
C VAL A 190 -0.47 6.95 -33.62
N LEU A 191 0.47 6.24 -34.24
CA LEU A 191 1.19 5.13 -33.59
C LEU A 191 2.05 5.62 -32.42
N ILE A 192 2.72 6.76 -32.55
CA ILE A 192 3.46 7.39 -31.44
C ILE A 192 2.53 7.66 -30.25
N LYS A 193 1.35 8.23 -30.52
CA LYS A 193 0.34 8.50 -29.50
C LYS A 193 -0.20 7.22 -28.86
N MET A 194 -0.39 6.15 -29.64
CA MET A 194 -0.84 4.85 -29.13
C MET A 194 0.21 4.18 -28.24
N VAL A 195 1.49 4.22 -28.62
CA VAL A 195 2.60 3.70 -27.79
C VAL A 195 2.71 4.47 -26.47
N ASN A 196 2.63 5.80 -26.51
CA ASN A 196 2.67 6.63 -25.30
C ASN A 196 1.46 6.37 -24.38
N THR A 197 0.29 6.16 -24.97
CA THR A 197 -0.95 5.85 -24.23
C THR A 197 -0.87 4.46 -23.59
N ALA A 198 -0.35 3.46 -24.31
CA ALA A 198 -0.17 2.09 -23.80
C ALA A 198 0.89 2.04 -22.68
N ASN A 199 2.02 2.76 -22.83
CA ASN A 199 3.05 2.87 -21.78
C ASN A 199 2.49 3.46 -20.49
N ARG A 200 1.67 4.51 -20.62
CA ARG A 200 1.03 5.15 -19.47
C ARG A 200 0.01 4.21 -18.82
N ARG A 201 -0.85 3.55 -19.60
CA ARG A 201 -1.80 2.54 -19.09
C ARG A 201 -1.09 1.39 -18.37
N LEU A 202 0.08 0.99 -18.85
CA LEU A 202 0.90 -0.05 -18.21
C LEU A 202 1.44 0.43 -16.85
N ARG A 203 1.98 1.65 -16.77
CA ARG A 203 2.44 2.24 -15.50
C ARG A 203 1.30 2.43 -14.51
N ASP A 204 0.15 2.94 -14.97
CA ASP A 204 -1.02 3.15 -14.12
C ASP A 204 -1.57 1.81 -13.61
N ALA A 205 -1.58 0.76 -14.44
CA ALA A 205 -1.94 -0.59 -14.03
C ALA A 205 -0.94 -1.17 -13.01
N GLN A 206 0.36 -0.94 -13.19
CA GLN A 206 1.40 -1.37 -12.24
C GLN A 206 1.30 -0.62 -10.90
N LEU A 207 1.11 0.70 -10.93
CA LEU A 207 0.86 1.53 -9.73
C LEU A 207 -0.43 1.12 -9.03
N GLN A 208 -1.47 0.77 -9.79
CA GLN A 208 -2.71 0.25 -9.24
C GLN A 208 -2.51 -1.17 -8.67
N GLU A 209 -1.72 -2.04 -9.28
CA GLU A 209 -1.31 -3.33 -8.70
C GLU A 209 -0.50 -3.13 -7.41
N GLU A 210 0.38 -2.12 -7.35
CA GLU A 210 1.15 -1.75 -6.16
C GLU A 210 0.29 -1.14 -5.04
N ASP A 211 -0.68 -0.28 -5.37
CA ASP A 211 -1.62 0.30 -4.41
C ASP A 211 -2.67 -0.72 -3.95
N HIS A 212 -3.17 -1.60 -4.83
CA HIS A 212 -3.90 -2.80 -4.43
C HIS A 212 -3.02 -3.76 -3.61
N GLY A 213 -1.70 -3.71 -3.79
CA GLY A 213 -0.70 -4.38 -2.96
C GLY A 213 -0.59 -3.80 -1.54
N LYS A 214 -1.00 -2.55 -1.33
CA LYS A 214 -1.11 -1.90 0.00
C LYS A 214 -2.45 -2.18 0.67
N ASP A 215 -3.50 -2.40 -0.13
CA ASP A 215 -4.84 -2.80 0.30
C ASP A 215 -5.12 -4.31 0.06
N ILE A 216 -4.15 -5.19 0.33
CA ILE A 216 -4.40 -6.62 0.14
C ILE A 216 -5.42 -7.11 1.21
N PRO A 217 -6.49 -7.83 0.80
CA PRO A 217 -7.58 -8.26 1.67
C PRO A 217 -7.12 -9.20 2.78
N GLY A 218 -7.93 -9.33 3.84
CA GLY A 218 -7.74 -10.31 4.92
C GLY A 218 -7.74 -11.79 4.51
N ASP A 219 -7.75 -12.10 3.21
CA ASP A 219 -7.59 -13.46 2.67
C ASP A 219 -6.14 -13.66 2.21
N ASP A 220 -5.39 -14.43 2.99
CA ASP A 220 -4.01 -14.78 2.71
C ASP A 220 -3.82 -15.43 1.33
N LEU A 221 -4.81 -16.16 0.79
CA LEU A 221 -4.71 -16.78 -0.55
C LEU A 221 -4.70 -15.74 -1.67
N VAL A 222 -5.47 -14.66 -1.51
CA VAL A 222 -5.48 -13.53 -2.44
C VAL A 222 -4.12 -12.83 -2.39
N TYR A 223 -3.56 -12.64 -1.19
CA TYR A 223 -2.22 -12.06 -1.01
C TYR A 223 -1.17 -12.81 -1.82
N ILE A 224 -1.06 -14.13 -1.66
CA ILE A 224 -0.04 -14.92 -2.36
C ILE A 224 -0.24 -14.94 -3.86
N LYS A 225 -1.50 -14.91 -4.32
CA LYS A 225 -1.80 -14.83 -5.74
C LYS A 225 -1.22 -13.56 -6.35
N HIS A 226 -1.36 -12.42 -5.68
CA HIS A 226 -0.78 -11.15 -6.14
C HIS A 226 0.74 -11.11 -5.91
N PHE A 227 1.19 -11.43 -4.70
CA PHE A 227 2.61 -11.36 -4.30
C PHE A 227 3.53 -12.20 -5.19
N LEU A 228 3.10 -13.40 -5.58
CA LEU A 228 3.88 -14.26 -6.48
C LEU A 228 3.45 -14.16 -7.95
N ALA A 229 2.48 -13.30 -8.29
CA ALA A 229 1.83 -13.26 -9.60
C ALA A 229 1.44 -14.67 -10.09
N LEU A 230 0.60 -15.36 -9.31
CA LEU A 230 0.18 -16.74 -9.59
C LEU A 230 -0.99 -16.79 -10.56
N LYS A 231 -0.91 -17.74 -11.49
CA LYS A 231 -2.10 -18.19 -12.23
C LYS A 231 -3.00 -19.01 -11.31
N SER A 232 -4.31 -19.06 -11.60
CA SER A 232 -5.25 -19.86 -10.79
C SER A 232 -4.82 -21.32 -10.66
N ALA A 233 -4.36 -21.95 -11.75
CA ALA A 233 -3.86 -23.32 -11.72
C ALA A 233 -2.61 -23.53 -10.85
N GLU A 234 -1.77 -22.50 -10.70
CA GLU A 234 -0.60 -22.57 -9.79
C GLU A 234 -1.02 -22.47 -8.33
N LEU A 235 -2.00 -21.60 -8.04
CA LEU A 235 -2.60 -21.51 -6.70
C LEU A 235 -3.31 -22.82 -6.32
N ASP A 236 -4.10 -23.39 -7.24
CA ASP A 236 -4.76 -24.69 -7.04
C ASP A 236 -3.74 -25.80 -6.75
N LYS A 237 -2.60 -25.78 -7.44
CA LYS A 237 -1.50 -26.73 -7.20
C LYS A 237 -0.90 -26.56 -5.80
N LEU A 238 -0.64 -25.33 -5.35
CA LEU A 238 -0.15 -25.07 -3.99
C LEU A 238 -1.14 -25.58 -2.93
N CYS A 239 -2.43 -25.28 -3.09
CA CYS A 239 -3.50 -25.79 -2.24
C CYS A 239 -3.58 -27.33 -2.26
N SER A 240 -3.41 -27.94 -3.43
CA SER A 240 -3.39 -29.40 -3.56
C SER A 240 -2.21 -30.04 -2.83
N ILE A 241 -1.03 -29.42 -2.84
CA ILE A 241 0.14 -29.92 -2.11
C ILE A 241 -0.10 -29.86 -0.61
N TYR A 242 -0.62 -28.73 -0.11
CA TYR A 242 -0.99 -28.59 1.30
C TYR A 242 -1.94 -29.73 1.74
N ARG A 243 -3.05 -29.91 1.03
CA ARG A 243 -4.09 -30.90 1.37
C ARG A 243 -3.66 -32.36 1.23
N SER A 244 -2.66 -32.65 0.41
CA SER A 244 -2.23 -34.03 0.13
C SER A 244 -0.98 -34.44 0.87
N SER A 245 -0.16 -33.47 1.28
CA SER A 245 1.18 -33.74 1.82
C SER A 245 1.40 -33.22 3.23
N ILE A 246 0.50 -32.38 3.75
CA ILE A 246 0.65 -31.75 5.07
C ILE A 246 -0.60 -31.97 5.93
N ASP A 247 -1.77 -31.54 5.42
CA ASP A 247 -3.09 -31.71 6.05
C ASP A 247 -3.65 -33.12 5.74
N LEU A 248 -3.05 -34.14 6.38
CA LEU A 248 -3.32 -35.55 6.09
C LEU A 248 -4.71 -36.01 6.58
N ASP A 249 -5.21 -35.40 7.65
CA ASP A 249 -6.54 -35.63 8.21
C ASP A 249 -7.64 -34.77 7.57
N ARG A 250 -7.26 -33.79 6.73
CA ARG A 250 -8.15 -32.95 5.92
C ARG A 250 -9.10 -32.09 6.74
N ASP A 251 -8.66 -31.68 7.92
CA ASP A 251 -9.41 -30.77 8.78
C ASP A 251 -9.11 -29.29 8.43
N GLY A 252 -8.19 -29.07 7.48
CA GLY A 252 -7.79 -27.74 6.99
C GLY A 252 -6.83 -27.03 7.93
N ARG A 253 -6.23 -27.74 8.88
CA ARG A 253 -5.48 -27.20 10.01
C ARG A 253 -4.23 -28.03 10.24
N ILE A 254 -3.07 -27.36 10.39
CA ILE A 254 -1.82 -28.07 10.67
C ILE A 254 -1.09 -27.46 11.87
N SER A 255 -0.32 -28.30 12.57
CA SER A 255 0.63 -27.85 13.58
C SER A 255 2.01 -27.55 12.97
N ILE A 256 2.87 -26.89 13.75
CA ILE A 256 4.27 -26.69 13.36
C ILE A 256 5.00 -28.02 13.25
N GLU A 257 4.65 -29.01 14.08
CA GLU A 257 5.22 -30.34 14.06
C GLU A 257 4.88 -31.09 12.76
N ASP A 258 3.64 -30.95 12.27
CA ASP A 258 3.22 -31.53 10.98
C ASP A 258 4.01 -30.90 9.83
N TYR A 259 4.16 -29.57 9.84
CA TYR A 259 4.93 -28.86 8.83
C TYR A 259 6.43 -29.22 8.89
N THR A 260 6.98 -29.38 10.09
CA THR A 260 8.38 -29.82 10.30
C THR A 260 8.60 -31.24 9.77
N SER A 261 7.64 -32.13 10.02
CA SER A 261 7.63 -33.51 9.52
C SER A 261 7.50 -33.56 8.00
N PHE A 262 6.64 -32.72 7.42
CA PHE A 262 6.51 -32.54 5.98
C PHE A 262 7.85 -32.15 5.35
N LEU A 263 8.64 -31.28 5.97
CA LEU A 263 9.99 -30.92 5.50
C LEU A 263 11.05 -31.97 5.79
N SER A 264 10.73 -33.01 6.57
CA SER A 264 11.69 -34.02 7.01
C SER A 264 12.88 -33.36 7.71
N GLU A 265 12.58 -32.40 8.59
CA GLU A 265 13.54 -31.71 9.47
C GLU A 265 13.41 -32.27 10.89
N PRO A 266 14.49 -32.24 11.70
CA PRO A 266 14.41 -32.67 13.09
C PRO A 266 13.50 -31.71 13.88
N LEU A 267 12.79 -32.21 14.89
CA LEU A 267 11.90 -31.41 15.74
C LEU A 267 12.61 -30.24 16.44
N THR A 268 13.94 -30.30 16.58
CA THR A 268 14.74 -29.17 17.09
C THR A 268 14.66 -27.94 16.18
N MET A 269 14.26 -28.08 14.92
CA MET A 269 14.01 -26.97 13.98
C MET A 269 12.61 -26.37 14.11
N ALA A 270 11.69 -27.00 14.85
CA ALA A 270 10.33 -26.49 15.02
C ALA A 270 10.26 -25.04 15.55
N PRO A 271 11.12 -24.60 16.50
CA PRO A 271 11.16 -23.20 16.94
C PRO A 271 11.51 -22.23 15.80
N PHE A 272 12.47 -22.60 14.95
CA PHE A 272 12.84 -21.78 13.79
C PHE A 272 11.72 -21.76 12.76
N ILE A 273 11.12 -22.91 12.46
CA ILE A 273 9.98 -23.00 11.53
C ILE A 273 8.82 -22.16 12.02
N ARG A 274 8.51 -22.17 13.33
CA ARG A 274 7.48 -21.30 13.92
C ARG A 274 7.73 -19.83 13.62
N GLN A 275 8.97 -19.36 13.69
CA GLN A 275 9.28 -17.97 13.37
C GLN A 275 9.00 -17.61 11.92
N ILE A 276 9.16 -18.56 10.99
CA ILE A 276 8.82 -18.35 9.59
C ILE A 276 7.33 -17.98 9.43
N PHE A 277 6.45 -18.57 10.23
CA PHE A 277 5.03 -18.22 10.23
C PHE A 277 4.77 -16.87 10.87
N VAL A 278 5.52 -16.49 11.91
CA VAL A 278 5.42 -15.16 12.53
C VAL A 278 5.75 -14.05 11.52
N LEU A 279 6.71 -14.27 10.60
CA LEU A 279 7.05 -13.29 9.54
C LEU A 279 5.87 -12.94 8.62
N SER A 280 4.88 -13.83 8.51
CA SER A 280 3.74 -13.66 7.60
C SER A 280 2.54 -12.95 8.25
N LEU A 281 2.61 -12.71 9.56
CA LEU A 281 1.56 -12.03 10.31
C LEU A 281 1.67 -10.50 10.15
N PRO A 282 0.54 -9.77 10.12
CA PRO A 282 0.54 -8.31 10.14
C PRO A 282 1.22 -7.77 11.40
N THR A 283 2.06 -6.75 11.24
CA THR A 283 2.84 -6.11 12.31
C THR A 283 1.98 -5.50 13.43
N ASP A 284 0.71 -5.17 13.14
CA ASP A 284 -0.23 -4.55 14.09
C ASP A 284 -0.94 -5.55 15.00
N ASN A 285 -0.87 -6.85 14.72
CA ASN A 285 -1.57 -7.84 15.52
C ASN A 285 -0.72 -8.31 16.71
N GLN A 286 -1.21 -8.06 17.92
CA GLN A 286 -0.76 -8.67 19.18
C GLN A 286 -0.80 -10.23 19.15
N LEU A 287 -1.20 -10.87 18.04
CA LEU A 287 -1.02 -12.29 17.79
C LEU A 287 0.45 -12.73 17.81
N GLY A 288 1.42 -11.86 17.53
CA GLY A 288 2.84 -12.19 17.77
C GLY A 288 3.10 -12.68 19.21
N ALA A 289 2.33 -12.18 20.18
CA ALA A 289 2.35 -12.67 21.57
C ALA A 289 1.58 -13.98 21.77
N ALA A 290 0.54 -14.29 20.97
CA ALA A 290 -0.17 -15.57 21.04
C ALA A 290 0.67 -16.75 20.52
N TYR A 291 1.48 -16.53 19.48
CA TYR A 291 2.41 -17.53 18.93
C TYR A 291 3.71 -17.70 19.75
N SER A 292 4.06 -16.68 20.55
CA SER A 292 5.28 -16.62 21.36
C SER A 292 5.06 -16.98 22.85
N ASN A 293 3.90 -16.66 23.43
CA ASN A 293 3.64 -16.77 24.88
C ASN A 293 2.42 -17.63 25.28
N SER A 294 1.69 -18.25 24.34
CA SER A 294 0.59 -19.16 24.71
C SER A 294 1.01 -20.63 24.61
N ASN A 295 0.66 -21.43 25.62
CA ASN A 295 0.76 -22.90 25.59
C ASN A 295 -0.19 -23.54 24.56
N ALA A 296 -0.94 -22.75 23.78
CA ALA A 296 -1.79 -23.24 22.72
C ALA A 296 -0.93 -23.54 21.48
N LYS A 297 -1.01 -24.76 20.97
CA LYS A 297 -0.38 -25.11 19.69
C LYS A 297 -1.02 -24.23 18.61
N PRO A 298 -0.25 -23.39 17.91
CA PRO A 298 -0.81 -22.59 16.84
C PRO A 298 -1.34 -23.50 15.75
N ILE A 299 -2.60 -23.29 15.40
CA ILE A 299 -3.27 -24.01 14.33
C ILE A 299 -3.17 -23.16 13.07
N LEU A 300 -2.54 -23.70 12.04
CA LEU A 300 -2.24 -22.98 10.81
C LEU A 300 -3.15 -23.44 9.68
N GLU A 301 -3.97 -22.50 9.19
CA GLU A 301 -4.85 -22.74 8.05
C GLU A 301 -4.08 -22.67 6.72
N VAL A 302 -4.74 -23.11 5.63
CA VAL A 302 -4.15 -23.17 4.28
C VAL A 302 -3.54 -21.82 3.86
N GLY A 303 -4.30 -20.73 4.00
CA GLY A 303 -3.89 -19.39 3.57
C GLY A 303 -2.63 -18.91 4.27
N ALA A 304 -2.65 -18.91 5.61
CA ALA A 304 -1.51 -18.53 6.44
C ALA A 304 -0.26 -19.37 6.13
N THR A 305 -0.45 -20.68 5.94
CA THR A 305 0.66 -21.58 5.60
C THR A 305 1.30 -21.27 4.27
N LEU A 306 0.49 -21.11 3.23
CA LEU A 306 0.99 -20.82 1.89
C LEU A 306 1.62 -19.42 1.81
N LYS A 307 1.09 -18.45 2.55
CA LYS A 307 1.66 -17.10 2.67
C LYS A 307 3.04 -17.12 3.34
N ALA A 308 3.16 -17.77 4.51
CA ALA A 308 4.44 -17.93 5.19
C ALA A 308 5.47 -18.63 4.31
N THR A 309 5.05 -19.72 3.64
CA THR A 309 5.89 -20.46 2.70
C THR A 309 6.38 -19.57 1.56
N ALA A 310 5.49 -18.78 0.96
CA ALA A 310 5.81 -17.91 -0.16
C ALA A 310 6.79 -16.81 0.22
N ILE A 311 6.51 -16.08 1.31
CA ILE A 311 7.38 -15.01 1.81
C ILE A 311 8.77 -15.58 2.09
N PHE A 312 8.84 -16.69 2.83
CA PHE A 312 10.12 -17.30 3.20
C PHE A 312 10.90 -17.81 2.00
N CYS A 313 10.24 -18.43 1.02
CA CYS A 313 10.88 -18.92 -0.20
C CYS A 313 11.39 -17.78 -1.10
N MET A 314 10.87 -16.56 -0.95
CA MET A 314 11.28 -15.38 -1.71
C MET A 314 12.41 -14.57 -1.05
N LEU A 315 12.75 -14.84 0.22
CA LEU A 315 13.87 -14.16 0.89
C LEU A 315 15.20 -14.47 0.18
N CYS A 316 15.96 -13.42 -0.12
CA CYS A 316 17.35 -13.55 -0.55
C CYS A 316 18.27 -13.87 0.64
N PRO A 317 19.53 -14.30 0.41
CA PRO A 317 20.40 -14.73 1.50
C PRO A 317 20.60 -13.71 2.60
N SER A 318 20.77 -12.43 2.27
CA SER A 318 20.95 -11.36 3.27
C SER A 318 19.67 -11.10 4.07
N GLU A 319 18.49 -11.17 3.44
CA GLU A 319 17.19 -11.04 4.12
C GLU A 319 16.93 -12.21 5.07
N LEU A 320 17.30 -13.44 4.68
CA LEU A 320 17.20 -14.59 5.55
C LEU A 320 18.07 -14.42 6.81
N LEU A 321 19.29 -13.92 6.66
CA LEU A 321 20.16 -13.63 7.81
C LEU A 321 19.59 -12.53 8.70
N LYS A 322 19.00 -11.47 8.14
CA LYS A 322 18.31 -10.43 8.91
C LYS A 322 17.13 -10.98 9.68
N CYS A 323 16.35 -11.88 9.07
CA CYS A 323 15.25 -12.57 9.72
C CYS A 323 15.73 -13.40 10.92
N ILE A 324 16.80 -14.18 10.76
CA ILE A 324 17.38 -14.98 11.84
C ILE A 324 17.91 -14.07 12.96
N PHE A 325 18.55 -12.95 12.62
CA PHE A 325 19.04 -11.98 13.61
C PHE A 325 17.88 -11.33 14.38
N ALA A 326 16.84 -10.88 13.68
CA ALA A 326 15.66 -10.23 14.25
C ALA A 326 14.85 -11.15 15.18
N TRP A 327 14.92 -12.47 14.99
CA TRP A 327 14.34 -13.44 15.92
C TRP A 327 14.91 -13.30 17.35
N HIS A 328 16.21 -12.99 17.45
CA HIS A 328 16.88 -12.84 18.74
C HIS A 328 16.95 -11.38 19.20
N ASP A 329 16.97 -10.41 18.28
CA ASP A 329 16.86 -8.97 18.58
C ASP A 329 15.39 -8.53 18.72
N THR A 330 14.69 -9.14 19.68
CA THR A 330 13.25 -8.87 19.91
C THR A 330 12.94 -7.41 20.26
N LYS A 331 13.93 -6.65 20.74
CA LYS A 331 13.78 -5.23 21.12
C LYS A 331 14.20 -4.27 20.01
N GLY A 332 14.74 -4.77 18.90
CA GLY A 332 15.18 -3.96 17.76
C GLY A 332 16.34 -3.03 18.08
N TYR A 333 17.22 -3.42 19.01
CA TYR A 333 18.39 -2.61 19.38
C TYR A 333 19.55 -2.74 18.39
N GLY A 334 19.42 -3.63 17.40
CA GLY A 334 20.45 -3.91 16.40
C GLY A 334 21.57 -4.81 16.91
N VAL A 335 21.38 -5.46 18.07
CA VAL A 335 22.37 -6.31 18.74
C VAL A 335 21.71 -7.56 19.32
N ILE A 336 22.43 -8.68 19.30
CA ILE A 336 22.04 -9.93 19.99
C ILE A 336 23.10 -10.31 21.01
N ASN A 337 22.74 -11.00 22.08
CA ASN A 337 23.73 -11.48 23.05
C ASN A 337 24.45 -12.71 22.50
N ASN A 338 25.69 -12.92 22.95
CA ASN A 338 26.46 -14.12 22.57
C ASN A 338 25.75 -15.42 22.99
N SER A 339 25.02 -15.42 24.11
CA SER A 339 24.19 -16.56 24.54
C SER A 339 23.07 -16.89 23.56
N ASP A 340 22.44 -15.87 22.95
CA ASP A 340 21.37 -16.04 21.99
C ASP A 340 21.91 -16.64 20.68
N PHE A 341 23.10 -16.19 20.25
CA PHE A 341 23.81 -16.78 19.11
C PHE A 341 24.17 -18.25 19.35
N LEU A 342 24.69 -18.60 20.54
CA LEU A 342 25.00 -19.99 20.89
C LEU A 342 23.73 -20.87 20.96
N HIS A 343 22.64 -20.32 21.51
CA HIS A 343 21.35 -21.01 21.53
C HIS A 343 20.83 -21.28 20.11
N LEU A 344 20.91 -20.30 19.20
CA LEU A 344 20.57 -20.47 17.79
C LEU A 344 21.35 -21.62 17.14
N LEU A 345 22.66 -21.69 17.40
CA LEU A 345 23.49 -22.79 16.89
C LEU A 345 23.04 -24.14 17.43
N GLY A 346 22.48 -24.21 18.64
CA GLY A 346 21.92 -25.44 19.19
C GLY A 346 20.62 -25.89 18.56
N ILE A 347 19.82 -24.94 18.10
CA ILE A 347 18.63 -25.24 17.30
C ILE A 347 19.04 -25.80 15.93
N PHE A 348 20.01 -25.14 15.28
CA PHE A 348 20.45 -25.48 13.92
C PHE A 348 21.33 -26.71 13.84
N HIS A 349 22.09 -26.97 14.90
CA HIS A 349 23.05 -28.07 15.03
C HIS A 349 22.81 -28.77 16.36
N PRO A 350 21.66 -29.46 16.52
CA PRO A 350 21.28 -30.12 17.78
C PRO A 350 22.28 -31.19 18.21
N ARG A 351 23.05 -31.71 17.26
CA ARG A 351 24.28 -32.45 17.52
C ARG A 351 25.43 -31.45 17.65
N HIS A 352 25.45 -30.67 18.73
CA HIS A 352 26.57 -29.78 19.07
C HIS A 352 27.95 -30.49 19.11
N ASN A 353 27.95 -31.82 19.03
CA ASN A 353 29.11 -32.69 18.94
C ASN A 353 29.59 -32.96 17.50
N ASP A 354 29.03 -32.33 16.46
CA ASP A 354 29.72 -32.34 15.17
C ASP A 354 31.04 -31.58 15.35
N ASP A 355 32.16 -32.28 15.18
CA ASP A 355 33.52 -31.71 15.28
C ASP A 355 33.68 -30.41 14.48
N VAL A 356 32.87 -30.26 13.42
CA VAL A 356 32.80 -29.09 12.55
C VAL A 356 32.28 -27.85 13.28
N VAL A 357 31.22 -27.95 14.09
CA VAL A 357 30.65 -26.80 14.82
C VAL A 357 31.54 -26.44 16.01
N VAL A 358 32.08 -27.43 16.71
CA VAL A 358 33.04 -27.19 17.80
C VAL A 358 34.31 -26.52 17.26
N ARG A 359 34.81 -26.94 16.10
CA ARG A 359 35.96 -26.31 15.44
C ARG A 359 35.62 -24.88 14.98
N ALA A 360 34.42 -24.68 14.43
CA ALA A 360 33.92 -23.35 14.08
C ALA A 360 33.93 -22.41 15.29
N LEU A 361 33.40 -22.86 16.42
CA LEU A 361 33.32 -22.06 17.64
C LEU A 361 34.69 -21.73 18.23
N LYS A 362 35.73 -22.53 17.95
CA LYS A 362 37.13 -22.19 18.29
C LYS A 362 37.72 -21.12 17.36
N GLU A 363 37.22 -21.01 16.14
CA GLU A 363 37.65 -20.03 15.12
C GLU A 363 36.79 -18.76 15.10
N VAL A 364 35.60 -18.80 15.72
CA VAL A 364 34.70 -17.65 15.83
C VAL A 364 35.27 -16.69 16.87
N ASP A 365 35.69 -15.53 16.40
CA ASP A 365 36.03 -14.40 17.26
C ASP A 365 34.73 -13.75 17.77
N ILE A 366 34.20 -14.31 18.87
CA ILE A 366 33.01 -13.80 19.54
C ILE A 366 33.41 -12.54 20.31
N PRO A 367 32.72 -11.40 20.12
CA PRO A 367 33.04 -10.17 20.84
C PRO A 367 33.06 -10.34 22.36
N GLU A 368 34.12 -9.84 23.00
CA GLU A 368 34.30 -9.89 24.47
C GLU A 368 33.28 -9.02 25.22
N ASP A 369 32.69 -8.03 24.55
CA ASP A 369 31.66 -7.13 25.11
C ASP A 369 30.31 -7.84 25.38
N GLY A 370 30.20 -9.12 25.01
CA GLY A 370 29.02 -9.95 25.26
C GLY A 370 27.92 -9.81 24.21
N THR A 371 28.09 -8.93 23.21
CA THR A 371 27.05 -8.59 22.23
C THR A 371 27.55 -8.61 20.79
N MET A 372 26.64 -8.88 19.85
CA MET A 372 26.96 -9.02 18.44
C MET A 372 26.03 -8.17 17.60
N THR A 373 26.59 -7.24 16.82
CA THR A 373 25.83 -6.47 15.82
C THR A 373 25.48 -7.32 14.60
N PHE A 374 24.50 -6.89 13.80
CA PHE A 374 24.17 -7.58 12.55
C PHE A 374 25.37 -7.66 11.59
N SER A 375 26.20 -6.61 11.52
CA SER A 375 27.40 -6.60 10.66
C SER A 375 28.39 -7.71 11.07
N THR A 376 28.62 -7.87 12.37
CA THR A 376 29.46 -8.95 12.92
C THR A 376 28.86 -10.32 12.62
N PHE A 377 27.55 -10.50 12.87
CA PHE A 377 26.83 -11.74 12.60
C PHE A 377 26.88 -12.14 11.11
N GLU A 378 26.65 -11.19 10.21
CA GLU A 378 26.70 -11.40 8.76
C GLU A 378 28.14 -11.73 8.32
N GLY A 379 29.13 -11.03 8.86
CA GLY A 379 30.55 -11.29 8.61
C GLY A 379 30.98 -12.70 9.03
N LEU A 380 30.54 -13.15 10.21
CA LEU A 380 30.77 -14.52 10.70
C LEU A 380 30.10 -15.56 9.79
N THR A 381 28.87 -15.32 9.37
CA THR A 381 28.16 -16.24 8.47
C THR A 381 28.81 -16.30 7.08
N LYS A 382 29.37 -15.20 6.59
CA LYS A 382 30.14 -15.18 5.33
C LYS A 382 31.44 -15.99 5.45
N LYS A 383 32.13 -15.90 6.59
CA LYS A 383 33.35 -16.67 6.87
C LYS A 383 33.06 -18.15 7.08
N LEU A 384 31.96 -18.47 7.77
CA LEU A 384 31.58 -19.83 8.15
C LEU A 384 30.14 -20.16 7.71
N PRO A 385 29.87 -20.31 6.40
CA PRO A 385 28.51 -20.46 5.88
C PRO A 385 27.75 -21.67 6.41
N TYR A 386 28.49 -22.72 6.80
CA TYR A 386 27.92 -23.94 7.34
C TYR A 386 27.20 -23.74 8.68
N LEU A 387 27.54 -22.67 9.45
CA LEU A 387 26.84 -22.32 10.68
C LEU A 387 25.36 -22.02 10.45
N MET A 388 25.03 -21.39 9.31
CA MET A 388 23.64 -21.04 8.97
C MET A 388 23.02 -21.99 7.94
N TYR A 389 23.75 -23.04 7.51
CA TYR A 389 23.29 -23.96 6.46
C TYR A 389 21.92 -24.58 6.77
N SER A 390 21.62 -24.89 8.03
CA SER A 390 20.32 -25.45 8.42
C SER A 390 19.14 -24.55 8.02
N ALA A 391 19.26 -23.21 8.16
CA ALA A 391 18.22 -22.29 7.71
C ALA A 391 18.04 -22.29 6.18
N PHE A 392 19.16 -22.24 5.44
CA PHE A 392 19.13 -22.31 3.97
C PHE A 392 18.59 -23.65 3.46
N ARG A 393 18.91 -24.75 4.15
CA ARG A 393 18.40 -26.08 3.85
C ARG A 393 16.88 -26.15 4.01
N VAL A 394 16.34 -25.60 5.10
CA VAL A 394 14.90 -25.50 5.31
C VAL A 394 14.24 -24.74 4.15
N GLN A 395 14.79 -23.59 3.76
CA GLN A 395 14.29 -22.80 2.63
C GLN A 395 14.30 -23.60 1.32
N GLU A 396 15.40 -24.28 1.01
CA GLU A 396 15.52 -25.06 -0.22
C GLU A 396 14.57 -26.27 -0.24
N LYS A 397 14.39 -26.95 0.90
CA LYS A 397 13.42 -28.04 1.04
C LYS A 397 11.98 -27.57 0.86
N MET A 398 11.62 -26.41 1.42
CA MET A 398 10.30 -25.80 1.16
C MET A 398 10.12 -25.54 -0.35
N ARG A 399 11.12 -24.93 -0.99
CA ARG A 399 11.10 -24.69 -2.44
C ARG A 399 10.93 -25.99 -3.23
N GLN A 400 11.65 -27.03 -2.85
CA GLN A 400 11.61 -28.33 -3.52
C GLN A 400 10.25 -29.02 -3.38
N LYS A 401 9.67 -29.06 -2.18
CA LYS A 401 8.44 -29.83 -1.91
C LYS A 401 7.17 -29.17 -2.43
N PHE A 402 7.11 -27.84 -2.53
CA PHE A 402 5.96 -27.16 -3.11
C PHE A 402 6.00 -27.16 -4.65
N MET A 403 6.69 -26.19 -5.24
CA MET A 403 6.65 -25.96 -6.70
C MET A 403 7.91 -26.45 -7.44
N GLY A 404 8.91 -26.93 -6.69
CA GLY A 404 10.22 -27.29 -7.20
C GLY A 404 11.15 -26.08 -7.33
N VAL A 405 12.43 -26.29 -7.07
CA VAL A 405 13.47 -25.24 -7.03
C VAL A 405 13.53 -24.41 -8.31
N ARG A 406 13.40 -25.06 -9.48
CA ARG A 406 13.42 -24.37 -10.79
C ARG A 406 12.29 -23.34 -10.90
N TRP A 407 11.11 -23.65 -10.37
CA TRP A 407 9.98 -22.72 -10.40
C TRP A 407 10.26 -21.49 -9.54
N TRP A 408 10.74 -21.71 -8.31
CA TRP A 408 11.09 -20.62 -7.40
C TRP A 408 12.22 -19.74 -7.91
N ARG A 409 13.26 -20.31 -8.52
CA ARG A 409 14.34 -19.54 -9.14
C ARG A 409 13.82 -18.62 -10.25
N ARG A 410 12.82 -19.06 -11.03
CA ARG A 410 12.17 -18.18 -12.03
C ARG A 410 11.42 -17.03 -11.37
N LYS A 411 10.66 -17.28 -10.30
CA LYS A 411 9.95 -16.22 -9.57
C LYS A 411 10.91 -15.22 -8.92
N LEU A 412 11.98 -15.69 -8.28
CA LEU A 412 13.04 -14.85 -7.75
C LEU A 412 13.72 -13.99 -8.83
N ALA A 413 13.99 -14.55 -10.01
CA ALA A 413 14.58 -13.80 -11.11
C ALA A 413 13.64 -12.70 -11.63
N LEU A 414 12.33 -12.97 -11.71
CA LEU A 414 11.32 -11.98 -12.08
C LEU A 414 11.23 -10.87 -11.03
N TYR A 415 11.17 -11.24 -9.75
CA TYR A 415 11.14 -10.29 -8.63
C TYR A 415 12.40 -9.41 -8.60
N ALA A 416 13.59 -10.00 -8.78
CA ALA A 416 14.83 -9.24 -8.86
C ALA A 416 14.88 -8.29 -10.07
N LYS A 417 14.26 -8.66 -11.19
CA LYS A 417 14.15 -7.80 -12.38
C LYS A 417 13.23 -6.61 -12.09
N ALA A 418 12.05 -6.86 -11.50
CA ALA A 418 11.11 -5.82 -11.09
C ALA A 418 11.75 -4.85 -10.08
N ASN A 419 12.38 -5.36 -9.02
CA ASN A 419 13.06 -4.51 -8.03
C ASN A 419 14.21 -3.69 -8.62
N LYS A 420 14.96 -4.23 -9.58
CA LYS A 420 16.01 -3.45 -10.27
C LYS A 420 15.43 -2.31 -11.10
N GLN A 421 14.26 -2.51 -11.72
CA GLN A 421 13.56 -1.46 -12.46
C GLN A 421 13.05 -0.39 -11.50
N LEU A 422 12.40 -0.79 -10.41
CA LEU A 422 11.91 0.14 -9.38
C LEU A 422 13.05 0.99 -8.79
N LEU A 423 14.17 0.36 -8.39
CA LEU A 423 15.33 1.10 -7.87
C LEU A 423 15.97 2.04 -8.90
N HIS A 424 15.92 1.69 -10.19
CA HIS A 424 16.39 2.56 -11.26
C HIS A 424 15.46 3.78 -11.43
N ASP A 425 14.15 3.55 -11.41
CA ASP A 425 13.13 4.58 -11.55
C ASP A 425 13.13 5.53 -10.32
N GLU A 426 13.27 4.99 -9.10
CA GLU A 426 13.44 5.78 -7.87
C GLU A 426 14.68 6.66 -7.92
N ARG A 427 15.79 6.13 -8.44
CA ARG A 427 17.03 6.87 -8.58
C ARG A 427 16.88 8.00 -9.60
N GLN A 428 16.27 7.73 -10.76
CA GLN A 428 15.97 8.77 -11.75
C GLN A 428 15.05 9.84 -11.18
N THR A 429 14.04 9.45 -10.38
CA THR A 429 13.12 10.39 -9.74
C THR A 429 13.85 11.28 -8.74
N LYS A 430 14.70 10.71 -7.87
CA LYS A 430 15.53 11.48 -6.93
C LYS A 430 16.51 12.41 -7.65
N GLU A 431 17.14 11.95 -8.74
CA GLU A 431 18.04 12.76 -9.55
C GLU A 431 17.27 13.93 -10.20
N ALA A 432 16.08 13.71 -10.73
CA ALA A 432 15.20 14.75 -11.27
C ALA A 432 14.75 15.76 -10.20
N GLU A 433 14.35 15.30 -9.01
CA GLU A 433 14.00 16.15 -7.87
C GLU A 433 15.17 17.03 -7.42
N THR A 434 16.38 16.47 -7.38
CA THR A 434 17.59 17.25 -7.03
C THR A 434 17.96 18.28 -8.10
N LEU A 435 17.70 17.98 -9.37
CA LEU A 435 17.92 18.93 -10.46
C LEU A 435 16.89 20.07 -10.41
N GLU A 436 15.61 19.75 -10.24
CA GLU A 436 14.53 20.74 -10.11
C GLU A 436 14.74 21.63 -8.88
N MET A 437 15.25 21.07 -7.77
CA MET A 437 15.61 21.83 -6.58
C MET A 437 16.76 22.81 -6.85
N LYS A 438 17.76 22.42 -7.64
CA LYS A 438 18.86 23.31 -8.06
C LYS A 438 18.37 24.43 -8.98
N GLU A 439 17.56 24.11 -9.98
CA GLU A 439 16.96 25.09 -10.89
C GLU A 439 16.09 26.12 -10.15
N ARG A 440 15.30 25.67 -9.17
CA ARG A 440 14.54 26.59 -8.30
C ARG A 440 15.44 27.51 -7.47
N TYR A 441 16.59 27.01 -7.03
CA TYR A 441 17.56 27.80 -6.25
C TYR A 441 18.28 28.83 -7.12
N GLU A 442 18.62 28.46 -8.36
CA GLU A 442 19.23 29.37 -9.35
C GLU A 442 18.23 30.43 -9.81
N PHE A 443 16.99 30.05 -10.13
CA PHE A 443 15.93 31.00 -10.48
C PHE A 443 15.62 32.00 -9.36
N ALA A 444 15.58 31.53 -8.10
CA ALA A 444 15.41 32.42 -6.94
C ALA A 444 16.60 33.36 -6.73
N ARG A 445 17.81 32.97 -7.16
CA ARG A 445 19.00 33.82 -7.13
C ARG A 445 18.96 34.89 -8.22
N GLU A 446 18.51 34.55 -9.42
CA GLU A 446 18.35 35.50 -10.54
C GLU A 446 17.29 36.56 -10.25
N LEU A 447 16.16 36.18 -9.65
CA LEU A 447 15.12 37.13 -9.21
C LEU A 447 15.64 38.16 -8.20
N LYS A 448 16.55 37.76 -7.30
CA LYS A 448 17.19 38.70 -6.35
C LYS A 448 18.15 39.69 -7.03
N ILE A 449 18.69 39.37 -8.20
CA ILE A 449 19.56 40.27 -8.96
C ILE A 449 18.71 41.27 -9.76
N GLY A 450 17.58 40.84 -10.32
CA GLY A 450 16.65 41.71 -11.06
C GLY A 450 16.02 42.83 -10.22
N ASP A 451 15.79 42.61 -8.92
CA ASP A 451 15.24 43.63 -8.00
C ASP A 451 16.26 44.73 -7.62
N LEU A 452 17.56 44.52 -7.85
CA LEU A 452 18.60 45.52 -7.56
C LEU A 452 18.85 46.50 -8.72
N ASP A 453 18.62 46.09 -9.97
CA ASP A 453 18.81 46.95 -11.14
C ASP A 453 17.63 47.92 -11.40
N GLY A 454 16.50 47.74 -10.72
CA GLY A 454 15.32 48.62 -10.81
C GLY A 454 15.37 49.88 -9.93
N PHE A 455 16.37 50.02 -9.05
CA PHE A 455 16.43 51.08 -8.03
C PHE A 455 17.57 52.09 -8.27
N VAL A 456 17.74 52.59 -9.50
CA VAL A 456 18.56 53.79 -9.75
C VAL A 456 17.89 54.71 -10.77
N VAL A 457 16.79 55.39 -10.40
CA VAL A 457 16.46 56.71 -10.96
C VAL A 457 15.62 57.51 -9.95
N GLY A 458 16.14 58.65 -9.47
CA GLY A 458 15.26 59.80 -9.18
C GLY A 458 15.35 60.57 -7.86
N GLU A 459 16.50 60.73 -7.19
CA GLU A 459 16.61 61.78 -6.16
C GLU A 459 16.84 63.15 -6.80
N THR A 460 15.73 63.84 -7.12
CA THR A 460 15.75 65.26 -7.52
C THR A 460 15.36 66.13 -6.34
N LYS A 461 16.36 66.81 -5.78
CA LYS A 461 16.34 68.11 -5.07
C LYS A 461 14.96 68.67 -4.66
N ARG A 462 14.71 68.79 -3.35
CA ARG A 462 13.84 69.85 -2.82
C ARG A 462 14.51 70.63 -1.69
N GLN A 463 14.71 71.90 -1.99
CA GLN A 463 15.39 72.92 -1.20
C GLN A 463 14.64 73.29 0.07
N ARG A 464 15.42 73.56 1.13
CA ARG A 464 15.03 74.37 2.29
C ARG A 464 14.65 75.78 1.84
N ARG A 465 13.46 76.26 2.22
CA ARG A 465 13.19 77.69 2.43
C ARG A 465 12.77 77.92 3.88
N LYS A 466 13.64 78.62 4.62
CA LYS A 466 13.33 79.33 5.86
C LYS A 466 12.67 80.66 5.51
N THR A 467 11.54 81.00 6.14
CA THR A 467 11.10 82.35 6.61
C THR A 467 9.62 82.24 7.02
N VAL A 468 9.03 82.92 7.99
CA VAL A 468 9.42 83.73 9.16
C VAL A 468 8.08 84.05 9.90
N ARG A 469 8.12 84.07 11.24
CA ARG A 469 7.22 84.78 12.20
C ARG A 469 5.68 84.69 12.07
N ARG A 470 5.03 84.22 13.13
CA ARG A 470 4.72 85.02 14.32
C ARG A 470 4.70 84.16 15.57
#